data_AF-A0A1T5D193-F1
#
_entry.id   AF-A0A1T5D193-F1
#
_cell.length_a   1.000
_cell.length_b   1.000
_cell.length_c   1.000
_cell.angle_alpha   90.00
_cell.angle_beta   90.00
_cell.angle_gamma   90.00
#
_symmetry.space_group_name_H-M   'P 1'
#
loop_
_entity.id
_entity.type
_entity.pdbx_description
1 polymer ?
#
loop_
_entity_poly.entity_id
_entity_poly.type
_entity_poly.pdbx_seq_one_letter_code
_entity_poly.pdbx_strand_id
1 'polypeptide(L)'
;MAFAQECFGSVRASRPATPFLTGVSVLVLLALAGPVHAQTIGPSPPTITATINVTTGTTTVLGGTAVQTGLAVDATNVTGGSLVLDSLLGPAPGLIALQTLNGNALQAAGGTITVPSGNVSILTQGGHAALANGAASGITLNGVAITTTGTGAGLASIGGTIDATNVVINNTGTSTPNVSAGHGAVAESGGTVNLHAGTSIATGAFNAVGLGASGPGSRVIADALIPVSMNGRGAMGVYLHDGGQVTLLPGSTLNLNATSSIGVSVDNTTVAGAIGSGLTISLNASGVGGQAGSTGVAAFNNGTITLDNLTVTGPNAAAGAWARASGNITLTGRSVINISAEQNPTSYTLLTNNLVTSSGQVGSIFGVTSAIPISGLLAQGAGAVITSIGTTITVSTPNAAAGVDAGLAASST
;
A
#
# COMPACT_ATOMS: atom_id res chain seq x y z
N MET A 1 -4.07 70.06 -27.47
CA MET A 1 -3.67 71.08 -28.47
C MET A 1 -2.15 71.03 -28.62
N ALA A 2 -1.56 71.77 -29.59
CA ALA A 2 -0.14 71.87 -30.01
C ALA A 2 0.97 71.49 -28.98
N PHE A 3 2.07 70.80 -29.35
CA PHE A 3 3.22 71.23 -30.20
C PHE A 3 3.91 72.51 -29.67
N ALA A 4 5.25 72.69 -29.63
CA ALA A 4 6.37 72.25 -30.50
C ALA A 4 7.70 72.04 -29.67
N GLN A 5 8.72 71.23 -30.03
CA GLN A 5 9.87 71.46 -30.97
C GLN A 5 10.87 72.53 -30.43
N GLU A 6 12.22 72.45 -30.41
CA GLU A 6 13.33 71.70 -31.10
C GLU A 6 14.45 71.24 -30.09
N CYS A 7 15.74 70.91 -30.34
CA CYS A 7 16.67 71.00 -31.51
C CYS A 7 17.89 70.02 -31.45
N PHE A 8 18.88 70.20 -32.35
CA PHE A 8 20.18 69.50 -32.53
C PHE A 8 21.30 70.04 -31.59
N GLY A 9 22.52 69.47 -31.46
CA GLY A 9 23.15 68.25 -32.02
C GLY A 9 24.55 68.48 -32.63
N SER A 10 25.57 67.64 -32.35
CA SER A 10 26.88 67.60 -33.04
C SER A 10 27.72 66.33 -32.74
N VAL A 11 28.76 66.02 -33.54
CA VAL A 11 29.50 64.72 -33.56
C VAL A 11 31.00 64.88 -33.92
N ARG A 12 31.84 63.92 -33.46
CA ARG A 12 33.26 63.56 -33.82
C ARG A 12 34.28 63.87 -32.71
N ALA A 13 34.98 62.88 -32.12
CA ALA A 13 36.13 62.05 -32.59
C ALA A 13 37.51 62.73 -32.31
N SER A 14 38.63 62.06 -32.01
CA SER A 14 39.01 60.63 -32.10
C SER A 14 40.26 60.28 -31.24
N ARG A 15 40.67 58.99 -31.28
CA ARG A 15 42.05 58.45 -31.07
C ARG A 15 42.53 58.16 -29.61
N PRO A 16 43.54 57.28 -29.41
CA PRO A 16 43.34 56.13 -28.50
C PRO A 16 44.43 55.91 -27.43
N ALA A 17 44.23 54.87 -26.60
CA ALA A 17 45.26 54.26 -25.75
C ALA A 17 45.21 52.71 -25.83
N THR A 18 46.34 52.05 -25.61
CA THR A 18 46.50 50.59 -25.69
C THR A 18 46.09 49.86 -24.41
N PRO A 19 45.56 48.62 -24.49
CA PRO A 19 45.22 47.83 -23.32
C PRO A 19 46.47 47.27 -22.62
N PHE A 20 46.52 47.37 -21.29
CA PHE A 20 47.48 46.63 -20.46
C PHE A 20 46.89 45.26 -20.09
N LEU A 21 47.70 44.20 -20.13
CA LEU A 21 47.28 42.88 -19.65
C LEU A 21 47.36 42.82 -18.13
N THR A 22 46.26 42.42 -17.48
CA THR A 22 46.26 41.86 -16.11
C THR A 22 45.55 40.51 -16.14
N GLY A 23 46.34 39.43 -16.13
CA GLY A 23 45.81 38.06 -16.15
C GLY A 23 45.20 37.67 -14.81
N VAL A 24 43.87 37.69 -14.71
CA VAL A 24 43.16 37.10 -13.57
C VAL A 24 43.16 35.58 -13.73
N SER A 25 44.12 34.91 -13.09
CA SER A 25 44.13 33.44 -12.99
C SER A 25 42.97 32.98 -12.12
N VAL A 26 41.86 32.60 -12.75
CA VAL A 26 40.75 31.92 -12.09
C VAL A 26 41.23 30.54 -11.65
N LEU A 27 41.59 30.40 -10.37
CA LEU A 27 41.93 29.12 -9.77
C LEU A 27 40.65 28.28 -9.65
N VAL A 28 40.35 27.50 -10.69
CA VAL A 28 39.28 26.50 -10.66
C VAL A 28 39.70 25.42 -9.67
N LEU A 29 39.25 25.55 -8.43
CA LEU A 29 39.45 24.56 -7.39
C LEU A 29 38.57 23.34 -7.71
N LEU A 30 39.10 22.40 -8.50
CA LEU A 30 38.46 21.09 -8.66
C LEU A 30 38.40 20.45 -7.27
N ALA A 31 37.20 20.43 -6.70
CA ALA A 31 36.88 19.61 -5.54
C ALA A 31 36.95 18.13 -5.99
N LEU A 32 38.15 17.56 -5.90
CA LEU A 32 38.38 16.13 -6.07
C LEU A 32 37.47 15.40 -5.08
N ALA A 33 36.43 14.75 -5.60
CA ALA A 33 35.59 13.87 -4.79
C ALA A 33 36.49 12.77 -4.22
N GLY A 34 36.71 12.81 -2.91
CA GLY A 34 37.49 11.79 -2.22
C GLY A 34 36.84 10.41 -2.42
N PRO A 35 37.64 9.32 -2.37
CA PRO A 35 37.09 7.98 -2.51
C PRO A 35 35.99 7.76 -1.47
N VAL A 36 34.77 7.48 -1.96
CA VAL A 36 33.61 7.22 -1.10
C VAL A 36 33.76 5.83 -0.51
N HIS A 37 34.42 5.75 0.65
CA HIS A 37 34.64 4.50 1.36
C HIS A 37 33.31 3.88 1.81
N ALA A 38 33.17 2.57 1.63
CA ALA A 38 32.03 1.84 2.17
C ALA A 38 32.08 1.86 3.71
N GLN A 39 30.98 2.27 4.33
CA GLN A 39 30.86 2.29 5.79
C GLN A 39 30.36 0.94 6.29
N THR A 40 30.86 0.48 7.45
CA THR A 40 30.28 -0.67 8.17
C THR A 40 29.68 -0.21 9.50
N ILE A 41 28.62 -0.90 9.94
CA ILE A 41 27.90 -0.64 11.19
C ILE A 41 27.67 -1.96 11.92
N GLY A 42 28.00 -1.99 13.21
CA GLY A 42 27.83 -3.15 14.09
C GLY A 42 29.00 -4.13 14.09
N PRO A 43 28.87 -5.29 14.79
CA PRO A 43 27.75 -5.67 15.66
C PRO A 43 27.58 -4.71 16.84
N SER A 44 26.42 -4.75 17.51
CA SER A 44 26.12 -3.85 18.64
C SER A 44 25.69 -4.64 19.89
N PRO A 45 26.58 -4.71 20.89
CA PRO A 45 26.39 -3.85 22.06
C PRO A 45 27.27 -2.59 22.06
N PRO A 46 26.76 -1.43 22.54
CA PRO A 46 25.38 -1.17 22.99
C PRO A 46 24.42 -0.96 21.81
N THR A 47 23.13 -1.24 22.01
CA THR A 47 22.06 -0.98 21.03
C THR A 47 22.12 0.43 20.46
N ILE A 48 21.96 0.57 19.14
CA ILE A 48 21.98 1.85 18.44
C ILE A 48 20.65 2.57 18.66
N THR A 49 20.65 3.74 19.29
CA THR A 49 19.43 4.50 19.64
C THR A 49 19.14 5.68 18.71
N ALA A 50 19.86 5.78 17.59
CA ALA A 50 19.77 6.86 16.61
C ALA A 50 19.66 6.33 15.17
N THR A 51 19.10 7.16 14.28
CA THR A 51 18.87 6.80 12.87
C THR A 51 20.17 6.55 12.11
N ILE A 52 20.27 5.39 11.46
CA ILE A 52 21.31 5.11 10.46
C ILE A 52 21.00 5.93 9.21
N ASN A 53 21.73 7.03 8.99
CA ASN A 53 21.54 7.90 7.83
C ASN A 53 22.54 7.54 6.72
N VAL A 54 22.07 7.42 5.48
CA VAL A 54 22.90 7.22 4.28
C VAL A 54 22.50 8.26 3.23
N THR A 55 23.49 9.01 2.75
CA THR A 55 23.29 10.12 1.79
C THR A 55 24.05 9.91 0.48
N THR A 56 25.17 9.19 0.52
CA THR A 56 26.02 8.82 -0.62
C THR A 56 26.75 7.51 -0.30
N GLY A 57 27.27 6.83 -1.32
CA GLY A 57 28.07 5.61 -1.16
C GLY A 57 27.27 4.37 -0.76
N THR A 58 27.93 3.44 -0.08
CA THR A 58 27.35 2.20 0.44
C THR A 58 27.64 2.07 1.93
N THR A 59 26.61 1.78 2.72
CA THR A 59 26.72 1.47 4.15
C THR A 59 26.23 0.05 4.39
N THR A 60 26.98 -0.79 5.11
CA THR A 60 26.60 -2.16 5.43
C THR A 60 26.41 -2.35 6.94
N VAL A 61 25.20 -2.73 7.34
CA VAL A 61 24.88 -3.19 8.69
C VAL A 61 25.19 -4.67 8.78
N LEU A 62 25.97 -5.06 9.79
CA LEU A 62 26.47 -6.42 10.01
C LEU A 62 25.54 -7.21 10.94
N GLY A 63 25.65 -8.54 10.89
CA GLY A 63 24.92 -9.45 11.79
C GLY A 63 25.18 -9.15 13.26
N GLY A 64 24.18 -9.38 14.11
CA GLY A 64 24.24 -9.03 15.54
C GLY A 64 24.13 -7.54 15.83
N THR A 65 23.48 -6.77 14.94
CA THR A 65 23.18 -5.34 15.16
C THR A 65 21.73 -5.15 15.60
N ALA A 66 21.55 -4.44 16.72
CA ALA A 66 20.26 -3.95 17.18
C ALA A 66 20.18 -2.42 17.06
N VAL A 67 19.09 -1.92 16.46
CA VAL A 67 18.69 -0.51 16.40
C VAL A 67 17.33 -0.36 17.08
N GLN A 68 17.21 0.57 18.04
CA GLN A 68 15.99 0.80 18.80
C GLN A 68 15.72 2.31 18.95
N THR A 69 14.77 2.84 18.18
CA THR A 69 14.43 4.27 18.20
C THR A 69 13.11 4.56 18.91
N GLY A 70 13.09 5.62 19.71
CA GLY A 70 11.90 6.13 20.38
C GLY A 70 11.17 7.21 19.57
N LEU A 71 9.98 7.60 20.03
CA LEU A 71 9.18 8.68 19.44
C LEU A 71 8.95 8.46 17.92
N ALA A 72 8.93 9.54 17.12
CA ALA A 72 8.79 9.50 15.66
C ALA A 72 10.17 9.60 14.98
N VAL A 73 11.10 8.71 15.35
CA VAL A 73 12.47 8.67 14.81
C VAL A 73 12.67 7.37 14.03
N ASP A 74 13.08 7.48 12.77
CA ASP A 74 13.31 6.32 11.90
C ASP A 74 14.54 5.52 12.33
N ALA A 75 14.53 4.19 12.17
CA ALA A 75 15.73 3.38 12.47
C ALA A 75 16.81 3.52 11.38
N THR A 76 16.39 3.63 10.11
CA THR A 76 17.27 3.93 8.97
C THR A 76 16.65 5.00 8.08
N ASN A 77 17.47 5.83 7.44
CA ASN A 77 17.01 6.85 6.50
C ASN A 77 18.02 7.01 5.35
N VAL A 78 17.64 6.57 4.15
CA VAL A 78 18.49 6.56 2.96
C VAL A 78 18.01 7.60 1.95
N THR A 79 18.57 8.81 2.03
CA THR A 79 18.26 9.91 1.10
C THR A 79 19.13 9.89 -0.17
N GLY A 80 20.13 9.01 -0.22
CA GLY A 80 20.93 8.72 -1.40
C GLY A 80 21.93 7.60 -1.12
N GLY A 81 22.51 7.02 -2.18
CA GLY A 81 23.40 5.86 -2.06
C GLY A 81 22.65 4.55 -1.77
N SER A 82 23.27 3.66 -1.00
CA SER A 82 22.76 2.32 -0.71
C SER A 82 23.04 1.87 0.72
N LEU A 83 22.04 1.26 1.36
CA LEU A 83 22.15 0.61 2.67
C LEU A 83 21.95 -0.90 2.50
N VAL A 84 22.92 -1.70 2.93
CA VAL A 84 22.83 -3.17 2.93
C VAL A 84 22.69 -3.65 4.37
N LEU A 85 21.75 -4.55 4.65
CA LEU A 85 21.61 -5.21 5.95
C LEU A 85 21.93 -6.70 5.76
N ASP A 86 23.14 -7.12 6.11
CA ASP A 86 23.61 -8.48 5.87
C ASP A 86 23.91 -9.20 7.20
N SER A 87 22.99 -10.09 7.58
CA SER A 87 23.07 -10.89 8.80
C SER A 87 24.22 -11.91 8.80
N LEU A 88 24.78 -12.22 7.62
CA LEU A 88 25.85 -13.20 7.43
C LEU A 88 27.25 -12.58 7.55
N LEU A 89 27.36 -11.26 7.55
CA LEU A 89 28.63 -10.54 7.65
C LEU A 89 28.92 -10.09 9.09
N GLY A 90 30.22 -9.94 9.39
CA GLY A 90 30.72 -9.52 10.70
C GLY A 90 31.43 -10.64 11.47
N PRO A 91 32.00 -10.34 12.66
CA PRO A 91 32.75 -11.31 13.46
C PRO A 91 31.85 -12.36 14.15
N ALA A 92 30.54 -12.10 14.22
CA ALA A 92 29.53 -13.03 14.74
C ALA A 92 28.24 -12.86 13.93
N PRO A 93 28.05 -13.63 12.83
CA PRO A 93 26.81 -13.65 12.07
C PRO A 93 25.59 -13.91 12.95
N GLY A 94 24.48 -13.22 12.69
CA GLY A 94 23.33 -13.24 13.59
C GLY A 94 22.26 -12.20 13.24
N LEU A 95 21.18 -12.22 14.02
CA LEU A 95 20.00 -11.38 13.81
C LEU A 95 20.37 -9.88 13.69
N ILE A 96 19.80 -9.21 12.68
CA ILE A 96 19.70 -7.75 12.68
C ILE A 96 18.29 -7.39 13.15
N ALA A 97 18.18 -6.60 14.21
CA ALA A 97 16.92 -6.21 14.82
C ALA A 97 16.69 -4.69 14.69
N LEU A 98 15.58 -4.30 14.06
CA LEU A 98 15.13 -2.91 13.99
C LEU A 98 13.83 -2.76 14.78
N GLN A 99 13.84 -1.93 15.82
CA GLN A 99 12.66 -1.58 16.59
C GLN A 99 12.41 -0.08 16.54
N THR A 100 11.19 0.33 16.19
CA THR A 100 10.76 1.74 16.23
C THR A 100 9.45 1.88 17.01
N LEU A 101 9.23 3.07 17.58
CA LEU A 101 7.91 3.45 18.08
C LEU A 101 7.03 3.93 16.92
N ASN A 102 7.15 5.21 16.52
CA ASN A 102 6.33 5.83 15.47
C ASN A 102 7.10 6.17 14.18
N GLY A 103 8.43 6.09 14.19
CA GLY A 103 9.26 6.25 12.98
C GLY A 103 9.27 4.98 12.13
N ASN A 104 9.69 5.11 10.88
CA ASN A 104 9.80 4.01 9.92
C ASN A 104 11.06 3.18 10.20
N ALA A 105 10.99 1.84 10.07
CA ALA A 105 12.16 1.01 10.33
C ALA A 105 13.15 1.05 9.15
N LEU A 106 12.67 0.76 7.94
CA LEU A 106 13.42 0.97 6.69
C LEU A 106 12.79 2.12 5.91
N GLN A 107 13.51 3.23 5.73
CA GLN A 107 13.08 4.37 4.92
C GLN A 107 14.06 4.67 3.79
N ALA A 108 13.63 4.44 2.55
CA ALA A 108 14.29 4.91 1.34
C ALA A 108 13.59 6.20 0.87
N ALA A 109 14.36 7.28 0.73
CA ALA A 109 13.90 8.64 0.41
C ALA A 109 14.85 9.33 -0.59
N GLY A 110 15.32 8.59 -1.59
CA GLY A 110 16.28 9.04 -2.62
C GLY A 110 17.41 8.05 -2.93
N GLY A 111 17.49 6.92 -2.21
CA GLY A 111 18.45 5.85 -2.47
C GLY A 111 17.88 4.44 -2.25
N THR A 112 18.75 3.46 -2.05
CA THR A 112 18.38 2.03 -2.01
C THR A 112 18.59 1.37 -0.65
N ILE A 113 17.73 0.40 -0.29
CA ILE A 113 17.92 -0.50 0.85
C ILE A 113 17.87 -1.94 0.35
N THR A 114 18.83 -2.77 0.74
CA THR A 114 18.91 -4.18 0.33
C THR A 114 19.12 -5.09 1.54
N VAL A 115 18.23 -6.07 1.71
CA VAL A 115 18.43 -7.24 2.58
C VAL A 115 18.69 -8.44 1.67
N PRO A 116 19.96 -8.80 1.39
CA PRO A 116 20.29 -9.82 0.39
C PRO A 116 19.99 -11.25 0.88
N SER A 117 20.07 -11.47 2.19
CA SER A 117 19.73 -12.73 2.85
C SER A 117 19.05 -12.47 4.19
N GLY A 118 18.27 -13.45 4.66
CA GLY A 118 17.31 -13.26 5.74
C GLY A 118 17.89 -13.11 7.15
N ASN A 119 17.05 -13.33 8.16
CA ASN A 119 17.38 -13.06 9.58
C ASN A 119 17.54 -11.57 9.89
N VAL A 120 16.65 -10.75 9.30
CA VAL A 120 16.33 -9.41 9.77
C VAL A 120 14.93 -9.44 10.40
N SER A 121 14.79 -8.88 11.60
CA SER A 121 13.50 -8.73 12.30
C SER A 121 13.18 -7.24 12.46
N ILE A 122 11.95 -6.87 12.09
CA ILE A 122 11.44 -5.51 12.20
C ILE A 122 10.22 -5.49 13.12
N LEU A 123 10.22 -4.57 14.09
CA LEU A 123 9.10 -4.28 14.97
C LEU A 123 8.79 -2.78 14.98
N THR A 124 7.63 -2.38 14.46
CA THR A 124 7.14 -1.00 14.57
C THR A 124 5.80 -0.94 15.31
N GLN A 125 5.46 0.21 15.91
CA GLN A 125 4.16 0.39 16.56
C GLN A 125 3.24 1.35 15.80
N GLY A 126 3.78 2.46 15.28
CA GLY A 126 3.05 3.46 14.51
C GLY A 126 3.66 3.81 13.15
N GLY A 127 4.95 3.54 12.91
CA GLY A 127 5.60 3.77 11.61
C GLY A 127 5.55 2.54 10.69
N HIS A 128 5.87 2.72 9.41
CA HIS A 128 5.95 1.62 8.44
C HIS A 128 7.19 0.74 8.70
N ALA A 129 7.07 -0.57 8.45
CA ALA A 129 8.24 -1.46 8.53
C ALA A 129 9.20 -1.26 7.34
N ALA A 130 8.66 -1.08 6.13
CA ALA A 130 9.43 -0.58 4.99
C ALA A 130 8.66 0.52 4.23
N LEU A 131 9.31 1.65 3.97
CA LEU A 131 8.79 2.79 3.22
C LEU A 131 9.75 3.15 2.07
N ALA A 132 9.32 2.96 0.82
CA ALA A 132 9.98 3.48 -0.37
C ALA A 132 9.26 4.77 -0.83
N ASN A 133 9.85 5.92 -0.59
CA ASN A 133 9.23 7.23 -0.80
C ASN A 133 9.96 8.03 -1.90
N GLY A 134 9.29 8.30 -3.01
CA GLY A 134 9.81 8.98 -4.20
C GLY A 134 10.43 8.04 -5.25
N ALA A 135 10.44 8.48 -6.51
CA ALA A 135 10.77 7.66 -7.69
C ALA A 135 12.22 7.14 -7.79
N ALA A 136 13.14 7.63 -6.95
CA ALA A 136 14.51 7.11 -6.84
C ALA A 136 14.68 6.10 -5.68
N SER A 137 13.62 5.82 -4.92
CA SER A 137 13.67 4.98 -3.72
C SER A 137 13.32 3.52 -4.02
N GLY A 138 14.28 2.63 -3.74
CA GLY A 138 14.12 1.19 -3.91
C GLY A 138 14.39 0.42 -2.62
N ILE A 139 13.58 -0.59 -2.31
CA ILE A 139 13.83 -1.51 -1.18
C ILE A 139 13.70 -2.96 -1.66
N THR A 140 14.77 -3.74 -1.60
CA THR A 140 14.77 -5.17 -1.92
C THR A 140 14.92 -5.99 -0.63
N LEU A 141 13.94 -6.85 -0.32
CA LEU A 141 13.87 -7.64 0.90
C LEU A 141 13.91 -9.14 0.58
N ASN A 142 14.82 -9.87 1.23
CA ASN A 142 14.86 -11.33 1.23
C ASN A 142 14.90 -11.89 2.66
N GLY A 143 13.86 -12.61 3.09
CA GLY A 143 13.88 -13.36 4.36
C GLY A 143 13.70 -12.49 5.62
N VAL A 144 12.82 -11.49 5.54
CA VAL A 144 12.57 -10.51 6.61
C VAL A 144 11.29 -10.85 7.39
N ALA A 145 11.38 -10.84 8.72
CA ALA A 145 10.22 -10.94 9.60
C ALA A 145 9.75 -9.53 9.99
N ILE A 146 8.51 -9.18 9.65
CA ILE A 146 7.88 -7.88 9.93
C ILE A 146 6.73 -8.09 10.92
N THR A 147 6.84 -7.45 12.09
CA THR A 147 5.73 -7.29 13.04
C THR A 147 5.38 -5.82 13.17
N THR A 148 4.11 -5.47 13.02
CA THR A 148 3.64 -4.08 13.18
C THR A 148 2.43 -4.04 14.12
N THR A 149 2.50 -3.27 15.21
CA THR A 149 1.51 -3.37 16.32
C THR A 149 0.50 -2.21 16.35
N GLY A 150 0.26 -1.57 15.21
CA GLY A 150 -0.65 -0.43 15.09
C GLY A 150 -0.85 0.01 13.64
N THR A 151 -0.85 1.32 13.40
CA THR A 151 -1.30 1.96 12.14
C THR A 151 -0.31 1.89 10.97
N GLY A 152 0.93 1.48 11.21
CA GLY A 152 1.94 1.35 10.15
C GLY A 152 1.67 0.18 9.21
N ALA A 153 1.84 0.39 7.91
CA ALA A 153 1.84 -0.70 6.93
C ALA A 153 3.10 -1.57 7.08
N GLY A 154 3.00 -2.85 6.71
CA GLY A 154 4.17 -3.71 6.55
C GLY A 154 5.09 -3.19 5.44
N LEU A 155 4.55 -2.99 4.24
CA LEU A 155 5.24 -2.39 3.10
C LEU A 155 4.42 -1.20 2.59
N ALA A 156 5.05 -0.04 2.45
CA ALA A 156 4.47 1.17 1.86
C ALA A 156 5.37 1.70 0.73
N SER A 157 4.85 1.78 -0.49
CA SER A 157 5.57 2.30 -1.65
C SER A 157 4.85 3.53 -2.18
N ILE A 158 5.42 4.72 -1.94
CA ILE A 158 4.85 6.03 -2.31
C ILE A 158 5.69 6.57 -3.46
N GLY A 159 5.30 6.30 -4.70
CA GLY A 159 6.08 6.61 -5.90
C GLY A 159 7.39 5.83 -6.10
N GLY A 160 7.84 5.04 -5.12
CA GLY A 160 9.06 4.22 -5.18
C GLY A 160 8.84 2.78 -5.65
N THR A 161 9.76 1.87 -5.33
CA THR A 161 9.63 0.41 -5.57
C THR A 161 10.04 -0.40 -4.34
N ILE A 162 9.29 -1.46 -4.04
CA ILE A 162 9.64 -2.48 -3.05
C ILE A 162 9.55 -3.87 -3.70
N ASP A 163 10.59 -4.69 -3.57
CA ASP A 163 10.62 -6.09 -4.01
C ASP A 163 10.74 -7.00 -2.77
N ALA A 164 9.76 -7.88 -2.54
CA ALA A 164 9.66 -8.64 -1.29
C ALA A 164 9.59 -10.16 -1.51
N THR A 165 10.69 -10.85 -1.19
CA THR A 165 10.84 -12.32 -1.26
C THR A 165 11.01 -12.90 0.14
N ASN A 166 10.35 -14.01 0.46
CA ASN A 166 10.38 -14.63 1.80
C ASN A 166 10.05 -13.64 2.95
N VAL A 167 9.17 -12.66 2.73
CA VAL A 167 8.83 -11.63 3.75
C VAL A 167 7.54 -12.00 4.48
N VAL A 168 7.63 -12.18 5.81
CA VAL A 168 6.47 -12.50 6.65
C VAL A 168 5.97 -11.21 7.30
N ILE A 169 4.79 -10.73 6.90
CA ILE A 169 4.15 -9.53 7.45
C ILE A 169 3.05 -9.96 8.42
N ASN A 170 3.20 -9.59 9.69
CA ASN A 170 2.22 -9.83 10.74
C ASN A 170 1.88 -8.50 11.44
N ASN A 171 0.89 -7.77 10.92
CA ASN A 171 0.34 -6.63 11.64
C ASN A 171 -0.58 -7.16 12.75
N THR A 172 -0.15 -7.06 14.01
CA THR A 172 -0.94 -7.44 15.19
C THR A 172 -1.59 -6.24 15.86
N GLY A 173 -1.76 -5.12 15.15
CA GLY A 173 -2.38 -3.91 15.68
C GLY A 173 -3.84 -4.13 16.06
N THR A 174 -4.14 -4.25 17.35
CA THR A 174 -5.50 -4.35 17.87
C THR A 174 -6.06 -2.95 18.14
N SER A 175 -7.07 -2.54 17.40
CA SER A 175 -7.60 -1.18 17.45
C SER A 175 -8.94 -1.06 18.19
N THR A 176 -9.05 0.01 18.98
CA THR A 176 -10.36 0.56 19.35
C THR A 176 -11.00 1.21 18.11
N PRO A 177 -12.34 1.43 18.07
CA PRO A 177 -13.03 1.83 16.84
C PRO A 177 -12.55 3.13 16.15
N ASN A 178 -11.73 3.95 16.82
CA ASN A 178 -11.37 5.30 16.39
C ASN A 178 -9.92 5.46 15.90
N VAL A 179 -9.05 4.44 16.06
CA VAL A 179 -7.62 4.52 15.71
C VAL A 179 -7.20 3.23 15.00
N SER A 180 -7.23 3.20 13.66
CA SER A 180 -6.91 1.95 12.94
C SER A 180 -6.56 2.14 11.47
N ALA A 181 -5.44 1.53 11.05
CA ALA A 181 -4.95 1.46 9.67
C ALA A 181 -3.83 0.39 9.51
N GLY A 182 -3.93 -0.75 10.18
CA GLY A 182 -2.83 -1.74 10.23
C GLY A 182 -2.67 -2.55 8.93
N HIS A 183 -2.14 -1.93 7.88
CA HIS A 183 -2.09 -2.47 6.52
C HIS A 183 -0.98 -3.52 6.29
N GLY A 184 -1.18 -4.37 5.27
CA GLY A 184 -0.19 -5.33 4.77
C GLY A 184 0.81 -4.66 3.82
N ALA A 185 0.53 -4.74 2.51
CA ALA A 185 1.32 -4.11 1.46
C ALA A 185 0.49 -3.07 0.69
N VAL A 186 0.99 -1.82 0.59
CA VAL A 186 0.30 -0.70 -0.06
C VAL A 186 1.21 0.02 -1.05
N ALA A 187 0.68 0.26 -2.24
CA ALA A 187 1.23 1.12 -3.27
C ALA A 187 0.40 2.42 -3.40
N GLU A 188 1.07 3.56 -3.50
CA GLU A 188 0.48 4.89 -3.43
C GLU A 188 1.17 5.84 -4.40
N SER A 189 0.43 6.79 -5.00
CA SER A 189 0.98 7.89 -5.81
C SER A 189 2.05 7.47 -6.84
N GLY A 190 1.81 6.37 -7.58
CA GLY A 190 2.71 5.82 -8.60
C GLY A 190 3.69 4.75 -8.11
N GLY A 191 3.67 4.39 -6.83
CA GLY A 191 4.59 3.40 -6.25
C GLY A 191 4.32 1.96 -6.70
N THR A 192 5.33 1.10 -6.61
CA THR A 192 5.19 -0.34 -6.89
C THR A 192 5.60 -1.19 -5.69
N VAL A 193 4.87 -2.27 -5.42
CA VAL A 193 5.26 -3.36 -4.50
C VAL A 193 5.14 -4.70 -5.22
N ASN A 194 6.26 -5.40 -5.38
CA ASN A 194 6.32 -6.75 -5.95
C ASN A 194 6.42 -7.77 -4.80
N LEU A 195 5.55 -8.78 -4.82
CA LEU A 195 5.41 -9.80 -3.79
C LEU A 195 5.72 -11.18 -4.39
N HIS A 196 6.84 -11.76 -3.98
CA HIS A 196 7.40 -12.98 -4.54
C HIS A 196 7.18 -14.20 -3.62
N ALA A 197 7.71 -15.35 -4.05
CA ALA A 197 7.62 -16.60 -3.30
C ALA A 197 8.07 -16.47 -1.82
N GLY A 198 7.38 -17.17 -0.94
CA GLY A 198 7.62 -17.15 0.51
C GLY A 198 7.08 -15.91 1.24
N THR A 199 6.60 -14.89 0.54
CA THR A 199 5.99 -13.70 1.15
C THR A 199 4.55 -13.98 1.58
N SER A 200 4.14 -13.43 2.73
CA SER A 200 2.80 -13.66 3.33
C SER A 200 2.33 -12.47 4.19
N ILE A 201 1.02 -12.28 4.28
CA ILE A 201 0.39 -11.13 4.96
C ILE A 201 -0.70 -11.60 5.93
N ALA A 202 -0.56 -11.20 7.19
CA ALA A 202 -1.61 -11.25 8.20
C ALA A 202 -1.81 -9.88 8.84
N THR A 203 -3.06 -9.47 9.08
CA THR A 203 -3.38 -8.16 9.70
C THR A 203 -4.54 -8.26 10.69
N GLY A 204 -4.38 -7.74 11.91
CA GLY A 204 -5.39 -7.75 12.98
C GLY A 204 -6.22 -6.47 13.14
N ALA A 205 -5.88 -5.39 12.43
CA ALA A 205 -6.48 -4.08 12.66
C ALA A 205 -7.86 -3.90 12.00
N PHE A 206 -8.75 -3.15 12.67
CA PHE A 206 -10.02 -2.70 12.10
C PHE A 206 -9.78 -1.91 10.80
N ASN A 207 -10.58 -2.18 9.75
CA ASN A 207 -10.40 -1.55 8.42
C ASN A 207 -8.97 -1.71 7.82
N ALA A 208 -8.20 -2.73 8.23
CA ALA A 208 -6.92 -3.05 7.59
C ALA A 208 -7.10 -3.33 6.10
N VAL A 209 -6.09 -3.00 5.29
CA VAL A 209 -6.03 -3.39 3.87
C VAL A 209 -4.89 -4.38 3.69
N GLY A 210 -5.16 -5.56 3.14
CA GLY A 210 -4.14 -6.58 2.90
C GLY A 210 -3.22 -6.18 1.76
N LEU A 211 -3.83 -5.89 0.61
CA LEU A 211 -3.18 -5.42 -0.62
C LEU A 211 -3.87 -4.14 -1.11
N GLY A 212 -3.19 -3.00 -1.03
CA GLY A 212 -3.75 -1.70 -1.39
C GLY A 212 -3.04 -1.05 -2.58
N ALA A 213 -3.78 -0.49 -3.53
CA ALA A 213 -3.21 0.34 -4.60
C ALA A 213 -4.04 1.61 -4.79
N SER A 214 -3.44 2.78 -4.59
CA SER A 214 -4.10 4.09 -4.69
C SER A 214 -3.39 5.04 -5.65
N GLY A 215 -4.14 5.65 -6.55
CA GLY A 215 -3.68 6.67 -7.48
C GLY A 215 -3.03 6.13 -8.78
N PRO A 216 -2.90 6.99 -9.81
CA PRO A 216 -2.44 6.56 -11.14
C PRO A 216 -1.03 5.95 -11.13
N GLY A 217 -0.90 4.78 -11.76
CA GLY A 217 0.37 4.08 -11.90
C GLY A 217 0.79 3.25 -10.68
N SER A 218 0.09 3.35 -9.54
CA SER A 218 0.36 2.55 -8.34
C SER A 218 0.04 1.07 -8.57
N ARG A 219 0.94 0.17 -8.14
CA ARG A 219 0.81 -1.28 -8.37
C ARG A 219 1.21 -2.12 -7.17
N VAL A 220 0.39 -3.11 -6.82
CA VAL A 220 0.82 -4.27 -6.03
C VAL A 220 0.75 -5.52 -6.90
N ILE A 221 1.86 -6.23 -7.06
CA ILE A 221 2.00 -7.34 -8.02
C ILE A 221 2.42 -8.59 -7.25
N ALA A 222 1.54 -9.59 -7.20
CA ALA A 222 1.87 -10.92 -6.69
C ALA A 222 2.22 -11.84 -7.87
N ASP A 223 3.50 -12.19 -8.03
CA ASP A 223 3.96 -13.19 -9.02
C ASP A 223 4.08 -14.61 -8.44
N ALA A 224 3.77 -14.75 -7.15
CA ALA A 224 3.55 -16.01 -6.45
C ALA A 224 2.17 -16.02 -5.77
N LEU A 225 1.74 -17.19 -5.27
CA LEU A 225 0.56 -17.29 -4.41
C LEU A 225 0.89 -16.76 -3.01
N ILE A 226 0.49 -15.51 -2.74
CA ILE A 226 0.69 -14.84 -1.44
C ILE A 226 -0.49 -15.17 -0.50
N PRO A 227 -0.27 -15.82 0.65
CA PRO A 227 -1.32 -16.00 1.65
C PRO A 227 -1.71 -14.66 2.28
N VAL A 228 -2.99 -14.29 2.22
CA VAL A 228 -3.55 -13.09 2.84
C VAL A 228 -4.60 -13.48 3.89
N SER A 229 -4.38 -13.08 5.15
CA SER A 229 -5.23 -13.40 6.30
C SER A 229 -5.64 -12.13 7.07
N MET A 230 -6.87 -11.69 6.83
CA MET A 230 -7.47 -10.51 7.44
C MET A 230 -8.20 -10.91 8.73
N ASN A 231 -7.60 -10.64 9.89
CA ASN A 231 -8.10 -11.01 11.21
C ASN A 231 -8.82 -9.86 11.94
N GLY A 232 -8.73 -8.63 11.43
CA GLY A 232 -9.43 -7.45 11.96
C GLY A 232 -10.81 -7.26 11.33
N ARG A 233 -11.80 -6.82 12.14
CA ARG A 233 -13.16 -6.50 11.67
C ARG A 233 -13.11 -5.42 10.58
N GLY A 234 -13.99 -5.49 9.59
CA GLY A 234 -14.09 -4.45 8.56
C GLY A 234 -12.91 -4.41 7.59
N ALA A 235 -12.00 -5.39 7.66
CA ALA A 235 -10.82 -5.40 6.83
C ALA A 235 -11.15 -5.67 5.35
N MET A 236 -10.29 -5.16 4.47
CA MET A 236 -10.38 -5.27 3.03
C MET A 236 -9.20 -6.11 2.52
N GLY A 237 -9.49 -7.27 1.91
CA GLY A 237 -8.44 -8.15 1.38
C GLY A 237 -7.62 -7.44 0.29
N VAL A 238 -8.33 -6.84 -0.67
CA VAL A 238 -7.80 -5.95 -1.70
C VAL A 238 -8.56 -4.62 -1.70
N TYR A 239 -7.86 -3.49 -1.81
CA TYR A 239 -8.47 -2.17 -2.07
C TYR A 239 -7.80 -1.49 -3.26
N LEU A 240 -8.59 -1.05 -4.24
CA LEU A 240 -8.10 -0.29 -5.40
C LEU A 240 -8.78 1.09 -5.43
N HIS A 241 -7.99 2.15 -5.57
CA HIS A 241 -8.42 3.56 -5.52
C HIS A 241 -7.77 4.39 -6.63
N ASP A 242 -8.50 5.35 -7.22
CA ASP A 242 -8.01 6.33 -8.21
C ASP A 242 -7.10 5.77 -9.32
N GLY A 243 -7.45 4.58 -9.85
CA GLY A 243 -6.72 3.93 -10.94
C GLY A 243 -5.56 3.03 -10.52
N GLY A 244 -5.27 2.90 -9.22
CA GLY A 244 -4.30 1.95 -8.69
C GLY A 244 -4.66 0.50 -9.03
N GLN A 245 -3.66 -0.37 -9.22
CA GLN A 245 -3.86 -1.74 -9.70
C GLN A 245 -3.30 -2.78 -8.72
N VAL A 246 -4.00 -3.89 -8.55
CA VAL A 246 -3.51 -5.08 -7.82
C VAL A 246 -3.60 -6.27 -8.75
N THR A 247 -2.51 -7.01 -8.92
CA THR A 247 -2.43 -8.21 -9.75
C THR A 247 -2.23 -9.43 -8.86
N LEU A 248 -3.05 -10.46 -9.03
CA LEU A 248 -2.98 -11.73 -8.31
C LEU A 248 -2.85 -12.91 -9.28
N LEU A 249 -2.06 -13.92 -8.92
CA LEU A 249 -2.04 -15.19 -9.66
C LEU A 249 -3.40 -15.89 -9.64
N PRO A 250 -3.74 -16.67 -10.68
CA PRO A 250 -4.90 -17.57 -10.65
C PRO A 250 -4.90 -18.50 -9.44
N GLY A 251 -6.08 -18.74 -8.85
CA GLY A 251 -6.24 -19.55 -7.63
C GLY A 251 -5.82 -18.87 -6.32
N SER A 252 -5.51 -17.57 -6.33
CA SER A 252 -5.25 -16.81 -5.10
C SER A 252 -6.42 -16.86 -4.11
N THR A 253 -6.13 -16.86 -2.82
CA THR A 253 -7.13 -16.96 -1.74
C THR A 253 -6.98 -15.83 -0.73
N LEU A 254 -8.10 -15.15 -0.43
CA LEU A 254 -8.22 -14.14 0.61
C LEU A 254 -9.04 -14.71 1.77
N ASN A 255 -8.43 -14.86 2.95
CA ASN A 255 -9.12 -15.34 4.15
C ASN A 255 -9.46 -14.16 5.04
N LEU A 256 -10.76 -13.92 5.28
CA LEU A 256 -11.26 -12.83 6.11
C LEU A 256 -11.98 -13.41 7.31
N ASN A 257 -11.28 -13.42 8.44
CA ASN A 257 -11.61 -14.17 9.65
C ASN A 257 -12.42 -13.35 10.66
N ALA A 258 -12.78 -12.12 10.32
CA ALA A 258 -13.59 -11.21 11.13
C ALA A 258 -14.80 -10.65 10.37
N THR A 259 -15.79 -10.18 11.12
CA THR A 259 -17.07 -9.64 10.63
C THR A 259 -16.91 -8.37 9.79
N SER A 260 -17.96 -8.00 9.05
CA SER A 260 -18.06 -6.75 8.28
C SER A 260 -16.97 -6.55 7.22
N SER A 261 -16.24 -7.60 6.81
CA SER A 261 -15.06 -7.51 5.94
C SER A 261 -15.44 -7.49 4.45
N ILE A 262 -14.54 -6.99 3.60
CA ILE A 262 -14.71 -6.98 2.14
C ILE A 262 -13.55 -7.76 1.50
N GLY A 263 -13.83 -8.69 0.59
CA GLY A 263 -12.77 -9.39 -0.14
C GLY A 263 -12.01 -8.46 -1.09
N VAL A 264 -12.71 -7.82 -2.02
CA VAL A 264 -12.16 -6.84 -2.98
C VAL A 264 -13.03 -5.59 -3.04
N SER A 265 -12.46 -4.42 -2.76
CA SER A 265 -13.09 -3.10 -2.96
C SER A 265 -12.50 -2.40 -4.18
N VAL A 266 -13.35 -1.93 -5.09
CA VAL A 266 -12.98 -1.22 -6.31
C VAL A 266 -13.62 0.18 -6.31
N ASP A 267 -12.81 1.19 -6.02
CA ASP A 267 -13.20 2.58 -5.81
C ASP A 267 -12.56 3.45 -6.90
N ASN A 268 -13.36 4.18 -7.68
CA ASN A 268 -12.90 5.07 -8.78
C ASN A 268 -11.80 4.50 -9.69
N THR A 269 -11.86 3.18 -9.95
CA THR A 269 -10.80 2.42 -10.61
C THR A 269 -11.38 1.46 -11.64
N THR A 270 -10.93 1.56 -12.89
CA THR A 270 -11.06 0.47 -13.85
C THR A 270 -9.90 -0.50 -13.66
N VAL A 271 -10.21 -1.73 -13.30
CA VAL A 271 -9.19 -2.79 -13.10
C VAL A 271 -8.79 -3.32 -14.48
N ALA A 272 -7.55 -3.09 -14.87
CA ALA A 272 -6.99 -3.47 -16.18
C ALA A 272 -6.14 -4.75 -16.14
N GLY A 273 -5.70 -5.17 -14.95
CA GLY A 273 -5.03 -6.45 -14.71
C GLY A 273 -5.96 -7.55 -14.22
N ALA A 274 -5.44 -8.76 -14.07
CA ALA A 274 -6.19 -9.87 -13.48
C ALA A 274 -6.01 -9.90 -11.95
N ILE A 275 -7.12 -9.75 -11.22
CA ILE A 275 -7.22 -10.22 -9.83
C ILE A 275 -7.57 -11.72 -9.87
N GLY A 276 -6.64 -12.54 -10.39
CA GLY A 276 -6.64 -14.01 -10.43
C GLY A 276 -7.94 -14.73 -10.83
N SER A 277 -8.00 -15.33 -12.02
CA SER A 277 -9.07 -16.31 -12.32
C SER A 277 -9.06 -17.44 -11.27
N GLY A 278 -10.22 -17.80 -10.72
CA GLY A 278 -10.32 -18.72 -9.59
C GLY A 278 -10.06 -18.08 -8.22
N LEU A 279 -10.10 -16.75 -8.09
CA LEU A 279 -10.02 -16.04 -6.81
C LEU A 279 -11.03 -16.63 -5.81
N THR A 280 -10.53 -17.03 -4.64
CA THR A 280 -11.37 -17.51 -3.53
C THR A 280 -11.39 -16.50 -2.39
N ILE A 281 -12.60 -16.13 -1.94
CA ILE A 281 -12.85 -15.17 -0.88
C ILE A 281 -13.59 -15.88 0.25
N SER A 282 -12.89 -16.12 1.36
CA SER A 282 -13.37 -16.92 2.49
C SER A 282 -13.78 -15.99 3.65
N LEU A 283 -15.08 -15.75 3.78
CA LEU A 283 -15.70 -14.86 4.77
C LEU A 283 -16.01 -15.65 6.05
N ASN A 284 -14.95 -16.04 6.75
CA ASN A 284 -14.91 -17.13 7.73
C ASN A 284 -15.58 -16.82 9.09
N ALA A 285 -15.88 -15.55 9.38
CA ALA A 285 -16.40 -15.15 10.69
C ALA A 285 -17.87 -15.58 10.93
N SER A 286 -18.18 -16.02 12.15
CA SER A 286 -19.59 -16.11 12.58
C SER A 286 -20.27 -14.75 12.45
N GLY A 287 -21.56 -14.74 12.11
CA GLY A 287 -22.42 -13.58 12.30
C GLY A 287 -22.41 -13.13 13.77
N VAL A 288 -22.50 -11.82 13.99
CA VAL A 288 -22.58 -11.20 15.33
C VAL A 288 -23.68 -10.15 15.32
N GLY A 289 -24.59 -10.20 16.30
CA GLY A 289 -25.68 -9.25 16.44
C GLY A 289 -25.19 -7.80 16.57
N GLY A 290 -25.84 -6.88 15.85
CA GLY A 290 -25.44 -5.46 15.82
C GLY A 290 -24.20 -5.14 14.97
N GLN A 291 -23.64 -6.12 14.25
CA GLN A 291 -22.56 -5.91 13.28
C GLN A 291 -23.05 -6.25 11.86
N ALA A 292 -22.41 -5.68 10.84
CA ALA A 292 -22.74 -5.98 9.45
C ALA A 292 -22.07 -7.28 8.99
N GLY A 293 -22.71 -7.97 8.05
CA GLY A 293 -22.14 -9.08 7.31
C GLY A 293 -21.09 -8.63 6.31
N SER A 294 -20.33 -9.59 5.77
CA SER A 294 -19.21 -9.36 4.86
C SER A 294 -19.64 -9.44 3.39
N THR A 295 -18.88 -8.77 2.53
CA THR A 295 -19.10 -8.70 1.07
C THR A 295 -17.92 -9.33 0.33
N GLY A 296 -18.17 -10.17 -0.66
CA GLY A 296 -17.11 -10.74 -1.50
C GLY A 296 -16.39 -9.66 -2.32
N VAL A 297 -17.12 -8.99 -3.21
CA VAL A 297 -16.61 -7.94 -4.10
C VAL A 297 -17.54 -6.73 -4.04
N ALA A 298 -16.98 -5.53 -3.87
CA ALA A 298 -17.71 -4.27 -3.93
C ALA A 298 -17.11 -3.34 -5.00
N ALA A 299 -17.95 -2.74 -5.85
CA ALA A 299 -17.54 -1.77 -6.86
C ALA A 299 -18.42 -0.52 -6.81
N PHE A 300 -17.81 0.67 -6.84
CA PHE A 300 -18.49 1.95 -6.59
C PHE A 300 -17.68 3.13 -7.12
N ASN A 301 -18.30 4.31 -7.21
CA ASN A 301 -17.65 5.55 -7.67
C ASN A 301 -16.99 5.43 -9.07
N ASN A 302 -17.63 4.79 -10.05
CA ASN A 302 -17.07 4.41 -11.37
C ASN A 302 -16.12 3.20 -11.35
N GLY A 303 -15.89 2.59 -10.17
CA GLY A 303 -15.15 1.35 -10.01
C GLY A 303 -15.70 0.23 -10.92
N THR A 304 -14.81 -0.37 -11.71
CA THR A 304 -15.16 -1.32 -12.77
C THR A 304 -14.20 -2.51 -12.76
N ILE A 305 -14.73 -3.73 -12.66
CA ILE A 305 -13.94 -4.97 -12.54
C ILE A 305 -14.58 -6.15 -13.30
N THR A 306 -13.73 -7.01 -13.86
CA THR A 306 -14.12 -8.35 -14.37
C THR A 306 -13.40 -9.43 -13.57
N LEU A 307 -14.14 -10.46 -13.15
CA LEU A 307 -13.63 -11.62 -12.41
C LEU A 307 -14.14 -12.91 -13.03
N ASP A 308 -13.28 -13.93 -13.04
CA ASP A 308 -13.53 -15.21 -13.71
C ASP A 308 -13.37 -16.36 -12.70
N ASN A 309 -14.33 -17.29 -12.68
CA ASN A 309 -14.39 -18.39 -11.70
C ASN A 309 -14.31 -17.95 -10.23
N LEU A 310 -14.84 -16.76 -9.90
CA LEU A 310 -14.84 -16.20 -8.53
C LEU A 310 -15.57 -17.14 -7.56
N THR A 311 -14.94 -17.48 -6.44
CA THR A 311 -15.59 -18.18 -5.32
C THR A 311 -15.75 -17.24 -4.14
N VAL A 312 -16.99 -17.02 -3.67
CA VAL A 312 -17.29 -16.32 -2.40
C VAL A 312 -18.04 -17.28 -1.48
N THR A 313 -17.52 -17.47 -0.27
CA THR A 313 -18.06 -18.46 0.68
C THR A 313 -17.82 -18.06 2.13
N GLY A 314 -18.47 -18.76 3.07
CA GLY A 314 -18.24 -18.61 4.51
C GLY A 314 -19.44 -18.03 5.28
N PRO A 315 -19.52 -18.26 6.61
CA PRO A 315 -20.66 -17.88 7.43
C PRO A 315 -20.94 -16.38 7.50
N ASN A 316 -19.97 -15.50 7.17
CA ASN A 316 -20.20 -14.06 7.11
C ASN A 316 -20.63 -13.54 5.73
N ALA A 317 -20.76 -14.39 4.71
CA ALA A 317 -21.13 -13.96 3.36
C ALA A 317 -22.57 -13.43 3.31
N ALA A 318 -22.70 -12.10 3.22
CA ALA A 318 -23.96 -11.35 3.12
C ALA A 318 -24.19 -10.74 1.73
N ALA A 319 -23.11 -10.48 0.99
CA ALA A 319 -23.17 -10.26 -0.44
C ALA A 319 -22.00 -10.96 -1.17
N GLY A 320 -22.27 -11.51 -2.35
CA GLY A 320 -21.23 -12.08 -3.21
C GLY A 320 -20.53 -10.99 -4.01
N ALA A 321 -21.32 -10.27 -4.80
CA ALA A 321 -20.90 -9.06 -5.52
C ALA A 321 -21.90 -7.92 -5.28
N TRP A 322 -21.41 -6.74 -4.94
CA TRP A 322 -22.21 -5.52 -4.72
C TRP A 322 -21.72 -4.36 -5.59
N ALA A 323 -22.48 -4.04 -6.64
CA ALA A 323 -22.35 -2.78 -7.36
C ALA A 323 -23.18 -1.70 -6.65
N ARG A 324 -22.54 -0.63 -6.19
CA ARG A 324 -23.22 0.60 -5.75
C ARG A 324 -23.29 1.58 -6.94
N ALA A 325 -23.75 2.81 -6.71
CA ALA A 325 -23.84 3.85 -7.73
C ALA A 325 -22.55 3.99 -8.58
N SER A 326 -22.74 4.04 -9.90
CA SER A 326 -21.71 3.97 -10.96
C SER A 326 -20.74 2.76 -10.91
N GLY A 327 -20.96 1.78 -10.03
CA GLY A 327 -20.13 0.58 -9.93
C GLY A 327 -20.50 -0.48 -10.97
N ASN A 328 -19.48 -1.12 -11.57
CA ASN A 328 -19.66 -2.13 -12.61
C ASN A 328 -18.89 -3.42 -12.26
N ILE A 329 -19.59 -4.54 -12.12
CA ILE A 329 -18.98 -5.86 -11.88
C ILE A 329 -19.37 -6.81 -13.00
N THR A 330 -18.39 -7.48 -13.61
CA THR A 330 -18.62 -8.58 -14.55
C THR A 330 -18.10 -9.89 -13.95
N LEU A 331 -18.95 -10.91 -13.86
CA LEU A 331 -18.59 -12.25 -13.40
C LEU A 331 -18.70 -13.25 -14.57
N THR A 332 -17.65 -14.02 -14.80
CA THR A 332 -17.57 -15.03 -15.87
C THR A 332 -17.20 -16.42 -15.36
N GLY A 333 -17.17 -17.38 -16.29
CA GLY A 333 -16.71 -18.74 -16.04
C GLY A 333 -17.70 -19.53 -15.20
N ARG A 334 -17.19 -20.19 -14.16
CA ARG A 334 -17.93 -21.04 -13.22
C ARG A 334 -17.86 -20.46 -11.81
N SER A 335 -18.20 -19.19 -11.67
CA SER A 335 -18.22 -18.50 -10.38
C SER A 335 -19.22 -19.14 -9.41
N VAL A 336 -18.91 -19.18 -8.11
CA VAL A 336 -19.72 -19.80 -7.05
C VAL A 336 -19.87 -18.84 -5.88
N ILE A 337 -21.12 -18.51 -5.52
CA ILE A 337 -21.43 -17.58 -4.43
C ILE A 337 -22.34 -18.29 -3.43
N ASN A 338 -21.86 -18.46 -2.19
CA ASN A 338 -22.65 -19.01 -1.09
C ASN A 338 -22.98 -17.90 -0.08
N ILE A 339 -24.26 -17.57 0.06
CA ILE A 339 -24.78 -16.56 0.99
C ILE A 339 -25.34 -17.25 2.23
N SER A 340 -24.74 -16.95 3.37
CA SER A 340 -24.96 -17.65 4.64
C SER A 340 -25.23 -16.73 5.83
N ALA A 341 -24.94 -15.42 5.71
CA ALA A 341 -25.08 -14.48 6.81
C ALA A 341 -26.54 -14.10 7.08
N GLU A 342 -26.82 -13.78 8.34
CA GLU A 342 -28.09 -13.20 8.79
C GLU A 342 -28.04 -11.67 8.85
N GLN A 343 -26.85 -11.08 8.67
CA GLN A 343 -26.57 -9.65 8.80
C GLN A 343 -26.43 -8.98 7.43
N ASN A 344 -26.89 -7.74 7.32
CA ASN A 344 -26.82 -6.92 6.11
C ASN A 344 -25.37 -6.79 5.57
N PRO A 345 -25.15 -6.82 4.24
CA PRO A 345 -23.82 -6.59 3.65
C PRO A 345 -23.28 -5.18 3.94
N THR A 346 -21.96 -5.04 3.86
CA THR A 346 -21.25 -3.76 4.05
C THR A 346 -20.17 -3.53 3.00
N SER A 347 -19.83 -2.26 2.79
CA SER A 347 -18.68 -1.81 2.00
C SER A 347 -18.05 -0.61 2.71
N TYR A 348 -16.75 -0.41 2.47
CA TYR A 348 -16.03 0.78 2.91
C TYR A 348 -15.62 1.61 1.71
N THR A 349 -15.74 2.92 1.84
CA THR A 349 -15.30 3.92 0.85
C THR A 349 -14.22 4.78 1.51
N LEU A 350 -13.17 5.12 0.76
CA LEU A 350 -12.07 5.94 1.27
C LEU A 350 -12.53 7.40 1.44
N LEU A 351 -12.16 8.03 2.55
CA LEU A 351 -12.50 9.42 2.89
C LEU A 351 -11.30 10.37 2.77
N THR A 352 -10.17 9.85 2.30
CA THR A 352 -8.89 10.55 2.10
C THR A 352 -8.40 10.29 0.67
N ASN A 353 -7.54 11.15 0.15
CA ASN A 353 -6.98 10.95 -1.20
C ASN A 353 -6.03 9.73 -1.27
N ASN A 354 -5.50 9.30 -0.13
CA ASN A 354 -4.44 8.30 0.00
C ASN A 354 -4.86 7.19 0.98
N LEU A 355 -4.36 5.98 0.76
CA LEU A 355 -4.37 4.85 1.70
C LEU A 355 -3.24 4.98 2.75
N VAL A 356 -2.08 5.51 2.37
CA VAL A 356 -0.92 5.69 3.26
C VAL A 356 -0.26 7.06 3.08
N THR A 357 0.55 7.47 4.06
CA THR A 357 1.43 8.65 3.96
C THR A 357 2.85 8.27 4.34
N SER A 358 3.82 9.19 4.24
CA SER A 358 5.18 8.95 4.75
C SER A 358 5.23 8.74 6.27
N SER A 359 4.20 9.18 6.99
CA SER A 359 3.92 8.75 8.36
C SER A 359 3.00 7.52 8.35
N GLY A 360 3.37 6.49 9.11
CA GLY A 360 2.50 5.35 9.38
C GLY A 360 1.33 5.66 10.31
N GLN A 361 1.22 6.88 10.86
CA GLN A 361 0.08 7.28 11.70
C GLN A 361 -1.14 7.71 10.87
N VAL A 362 -1.65 6.79 10.06
CA VAL A 362 -2.98 6.90 9.42
C VAL A 362 -4.09 6.49 10.41
N GLY A 363 -5.13 7.31 10.51
CA GLY A 363 -6.32 7.02 11.32
C GLY A 363 -7.33 6.14 10.59
N SER A 364 -8.57 6.03 11.11
CA SER A 364 -9.65 5.36 10.37
C SER A 364 -10.08 6.22 9.17
N ILE A 365 -9.46 5.98 8.02
CA ILE A 365 -9.67 6.71 6.75
C ILE A 365 -10.90 6.25 5.95
N PHE A 366 -11.72 5.33 6.48
CA PHE A 366 -12.82 4.70 5.75
C PHE A 366 -14.20 5.04 6.32
N GLY A 367 -15.12 5.39 5.43
CA GLY A 367 -16.56 5.52 5.70
C GLY A 367 -17.30 4.22 5.38
N VAL A 368 -18.23 3.83 6.24
CA VAL A 368 -19.01 2.58 6.09
C VAL A 368 -20.32 2.82 5.34
N THR A 369 -20.72 1.87 4.50
CA THR A 369 -22.05 1.83 3.85
C THR A 369 -22.60 0.41 3.91
N SER A 370 -23.83 0.25 4.40
CA SER A 370 -24.55 -1.04 4.46
C SER A 370 -25.88 -0.95 3.71
N ALA A 371 -26.39 -2.08 3.23
CA ALA A 371 -27.58 -2.16 2.38
C ALA A 371 -28.49 -3.34 2.72
N ILE A 372 -29.69 -3.31 2.16
CA ILE A 372 -30.67 -4.41 2.15
C ILE A 372 -31.19 -4.60 0.71
N PRO A 373 -31.56 -5.81 0.28
CA PRO A 373 -31.52 -7.07 1.03
C PRO A 373 -30.15 -7.77 0.97
N ILE A 374 -29.95 -8.73 1.88
CA ILE A 374 -28.85 -9.72 1.81
C ILE A 374 -28.98 -10.47 0.47
N SER A 375 -27.94 -10.46 -0.38
CA SER A 375 -28.10 -10.85 -1.80
C SER A 375 -26.84 -11.45 -2.43
N GLY A 376 -26.99 -12.51 -3.22
CA GLY A 376 -25.87 -13.10 -3.98
C GLY A 376 -25.19 -12.11 -4.92
N LEU A 377 -25.98 -11.46 -5.77
CA LEU A 377 -25.60 -10.27 -6.55
C LEU A 377 -26.50 -9.10 -6.12
N LEU A 378 -25.92 -7.94 -5.84
CA LEU A 378 -26.61 -6.74 -5.38
C LEU A 378 -26.24 -5.56 -6.27
N ALA A 379 -27.17 -5.03 -7.07
CA ALA A 379 -26.96 -3.83 -7.89
C ALA A 379 -27.87 -2.71 -7.40
N GLN A 380 -27.30 -1.64 -6.83
CA GLN A 380 -28.09 -0.58 -6.18
C GLN A 380 -27.55 0.84 -6.42
N GLY A 381 -28.46 1.75 -6.78
CA GLY A 381 -28.16 3.15 -7.11
C GLY A 381 -28.02 3.41 -8.61
N ALA A 382 -27.97 4.68 -9.00
CA ALA A 382 -27.88 5.08 -10.40
C ALA A 382 -26.57 4.57 -11.03
N GLY A 383 -26.66 3.96 -12.22
CA GLY A 383 -25.50 3.44 -12.96
C GLY A 383 -24.83 2.20 -12.34
N ALA A 384 -25.44 1.57 -11.33
CA ALA A 384 -24.95 0.30 -10.78
C ALA A 384 -25.28 -0.87 -11.73
N VAL A 385 -24.27 -1.67 -12.10
CA VAL A 385 -24.46 -2.82 -13.01
C VAL A 385 -23.70 -4.05 -12.51
N ILE A 386 -24.37 -5.21 -12.52
CA ILE A 386 -23.71 -6.52 -12.44
C ILE A 386 -24.07 -7.33 -13.69
N THR A 387 -23.05 -7.71 -14.46
CA THR A 387 -23.16 -8.72 -15.52
C THR A 387 -22.65 -10.05 -14.97
N SER A 388 -23.39 -11.15 -15.20
CA SER A 388 -23.05 -12.45 -14.62
C SER A 388 -23.36 -13.58 -15.59
N ILE A 389 -22.36 -14.39 -15.92
CA ILE A 389 -22.45 -15.51 -16.86
C ILE A 389 -21.84 -16.76 -16.20
N GLY A 390 -22.65 -17.83 -16.06
CA GLY A 390 -22.22 -19.12 -15.52
C GLY A 390 -22.09 -19.19 -13.99
N THR A 391 -22.38 -18.09 -13.28
CA THR A 391 -22.36 -18.03 -11.80
C THR A 391 -23.46 -18.91 -11.18
N THR A 392 -23.07 -19.77 -10.23
CA THR A 392 -23.99 -20.49 -9.35
C THR A 392 -24.13 -19.74 -8.02
N ILE A 393 -25.36 -19.56 -7.54
CA ILE A 393 -25.64 -18.85 -6.28
C ILE A 393 -26.44 -19.76 -5.36
N THR A 394 -25.91 -20.02 -4.17
CA THR A 394 -26.58 -20.75 -3.09
C THR A 394 -26.96 -19.76 -2.00
N VAL A 395 -28.23 -19.73 -1.59
CA VAL A 395 -28.70 -18.91 -0.46
C VAL A 395 -29.22 -19.86 0.63
N SER A 396 -28.60 -19.82 1.81
CA SER A 396 -28.91 -20.72 2.94
C SER A 396 -29.36 -20.02 4.22
N THR A 397 -29.39 -18.68 4.22
CA THR A 397 -29.82 -17.85 5.35
C THR A 397 -31.36 -17.72 5.44
N PRO A 398 -31.96 -17.71 6.65
CA PRO A 398 -33.39 -17.52 6.83
C PRO A 398 -33.87 -16.07 6.60
N ASN A 399 -32.97 -15.08 6.60
CA ASN A 399 -33.33 -13.65 6.63
C ASN A 399 -33.67 -13.06 5.25
N ALA A 400 -34.68 -13.65 4.59
CA ALA A 400 -35.33 -13.11 3.38
C ALA A 400 -34.35 -12.70 2.25
N ALA A 401 -33.24 -13.42 2.11
CA ALA A 401 -32.17 -13.08 1.20
C ALA A 401 -32.47 -13.45 -0.27
N ALA A 402 -31.96 -12.65 -1.20
CA ALA A 402 -32.13 -12.84 -2.64
C ALA A 402 -30.95 -13.60 -3.28
N GLY A 403 -31.22 -14.35 -4.35
CA GLY A 403 -30.13 -14.79 -5.24
C GLY A 403 -29.52 -13.61 -6.00
N VAL A 404 -30.38 -12.71 -6.50
CA VAL A 404 -30.04 -11.47 -7.20
C VAL A 404 -31.04 -10.39 -6.79
N ASP A 405 -30.55 -9.21 -6.41
CA ASP A 405 -31.35 -7.99 -6.21
C ASP A 405 -30.82 -6.87 -7.12
N ALA A 406 -31.74 -6.24 -7.84
CA ALA A 406 -31.52 -5.01 -8.58
C ALA A 406 -32.38 -3.91 -7.91
N GLY A 407 -31.92 -3.47 -6.75
CA GLY A 407 -32.67 -2.56 -5.88
C GLY A 407 -32.99 -1.23 -6.57
N LEU A 408 -34.12 -0.65 -6.16
CA LEU A 408 -34.67 0.57 -6.78
C LEU A 408 -33.62 1.67 -6.87
N ALA A 409 -33.32 2.12 -8.08
CA ALA A 409 -32.53 3.32 -8.30
C ALA A 409 -33.26 4.50 -7.66
N ALA A 410 -32.64 5.16 -6.68
CA ALA A 410 -33.16 6.35 -6.06
C ALA A 410 -33.14 7.51 -7.07
N SER A 411 -34.23 7.66 -7.83
CA SER A 411 -34.44 8.79 -8.72
C SER A 411 -34.71 10.04 -7.89
N SER A 412 -33.64 10.78 -7.56
CA SER A 412 -33.76 12.15 -7.05
C SER A 412 -34.40 13.03 -8.13
N THR A 413 -35.60 13.53 -7.84
CA THR A 413 -36.27 14.62 -8.57
C THR A 413 -35.57 15.95 -8.34
#